data_AF-A0A2E9EZV4-F1
#
_entry.id   AF-A0A2E9EZV4-F1
#
_cell.length_a   1.000
_cell.length_b   1.000
_cell.length_c   1.000
_cell.angle_alpha   90.00
_cell.angle_beta   90.00
_cell.angle_gamma   90.00
#
_symmetry.space_group_name_H-M   'P 1'
#
loop_
_entity.id
_entity.type
_entity.pdbx_description
1 polymer ?
#
loop_
_entity_poly.entity_id
_entity_poly.type
_entity_poly.pdbx_seq_one_letter_code
_entity_poly.pdbx_strand_id
1 'polypeptide(L)'
;MRILTLDNQTYHLDKVPDEIEEDIRFSVLDNSDPKNPDFYFVPLIFLESFSAPAMVLDIDGNEITMPLDWCIAVGDSESGNDLEVLPLTSLNDRGFEAFLFNPLTSYTTMFKEVKIVNFYNDVK
;
A
#
# COMPACT_ATOMS: atom_id res chain seq x y z
N MET A 1 0.65 2.03 7.97
CA MET A 1 0.86 2.05 6.50
C MET A 1 2.34 1.74 6.22
N ARG A 2 2.64 1.04 5.13
CA ARG A 2 4.03 0.66 4.77
C ARG A 2 4.47 1.43 3.52
N ILE A 3 5.68 1.97 3.53
CA ILE A 3 6.30 2.62 2.36
C ILE A 3 7.66 2.00 2.07
N LEU A 4 8.07 2.03 0.80
CA LEU A 4 9.39 1.57 0.37
C LEU A 4 10.39 2.73 0.45
N THR A 5 11.50 2.54 1.17
CA THR A 5 12.59 3.53 1.26
C THR A 5 13.54 3.44 0.07
N LEU A 6 14.41 4.46 -0.09
CA LEU A 6 15.46 4.47 -1.12
C LEU A 6 16.49 3.34 -0.93
N ASP A 7 16.66 2.86 0.30
CA ASP A 7 17.51 1.71 0.64
C ASP A 7 16.83 0.36 0.38
N ASN A 8 15.68 0.37 -0.32
CA ASN A 8 14.87 -0.80 -0.63
C ASN A 8 14.41 -1.56 0.63
N GLN A 9 14.06 -0.82 1.68
CA GLN A 9 13.55 -1.37 2.94
C GLN A 9 12.12 -0.92 3.18
N THR A 10 11.35 -1.71 3.93
CA THR A 10 10.02 -1.32 4.36
C THR A 10 10.10 -0.39 5.58
N TYR A 11 9.48 0.79 5.47
CA TYR A 11 9.26 1.69 6.60
C TYR A 11 7.79 1.65 7.03
N HIS A 12 7.57 1.50 8.35
CA HIS A 12 6.26 1.46 8.97
C HIS A 12 5.87 2.86 9.45
N LEU A 13 4.89 3.48 8.79
CA LEU A 13 4.35 4.79 9.18
C LEU A 13 3.60 4.75 10.52
N ASP A 14 3.23 3.56 10.98
CA ASP A 14 2.69 3.28 12.31
C ASP A 14 3.69 3.59 13.45
N LYS A 15 4.96 3.90 13.12
CA LYS A 15 6.00 4.32 14.06
C LYS A 15 6.26 5.82 14.06
N VAL A 16 5.48 6.63 13.32
CA VAL A 16 5.59 8.09 13.39
C VAL A 16 5.11 8.51 14.78
N PRO A 17 5.92 9.25 15.57
CA PRO A 17 5.52 9.70 16.90
C PRO A 17 4.24 10.54 16.87
N ASP A 18 3.37 10.37 17.87
CA ASP A 18 2.15 11.18 18.02
C ASP A 18 2.47 12.67 18.19
N GLU A 19 3.61 12.98 18.84
CA GLU A 19 4.19 14.32 18.93
C GLU A 19 5.39 14.43 17.98
N ILE A 20 5.22 15.24 16.94
CA ILE A 20 6.23 15.46 15.91
C ILE A 20 7.23 16.50 16.45
N GLU A 21 8.38 16.05 16.98
CA GLU A 21 9.45 16.92 17.47
C GLU A 21 10.32 17.54 16.34
N GLU A 22 10.33 16.94 15.15
CA GLU A 22 11.09 17.39 13.97
C GLU A 22 10.19 18.09 12.93
N ASP A 23 10.71 18.97 12.08
CA ASP A 23 9.95 19.64 11.01
C ASP A 23 9.54 18.66 9.89
N ILE A 24 8.63 17.73 10.20
CA ILE A 24 8.08 16.76 9.25
C ILE A 24 7.08 17.49 8.37
N ARG A 25 7.31 17.41 7.06
CA ARG A 25 6.45 18.01 6.03
C ARG A 25 6.04 16.96 5.03
N PHE A 26 4.81 17.05 4.54
CA PHE A 26 4.44 16.32 3.32
C PHE A 26 4.65 17.23 2.11
N SER A 27 5.17 16.63 1.04
CA SER A 27 5.42 17.31 -0.21
C SER A 27 4.25 17.11 -1.16
N VAL A 28 3.65 18.20 -1.64
CA VAL A 28 2.64 18.18 -2.69
C VAL A 28 3.31 18.59 -4.00
N LEU A 29 3.38 17.66 -4.95
CA LEU A 29 3.75 17.99 -6.33
C LEU A 29 2.54 18.66 -7.00
N ASP A 30 2.68 19.94 -7.31
CA ASP A 30 1.77 20.64 -8.21
C ASP A 30 2.32 20.55 -9.63
N ASN A 31 1.64 19.75 -10.45
CA ASN A 31 1.94 19.61 -11.87
C ASN A 31 0.78 20.15 -12.73
N SER A 32 0.05 21.16 -12.22
CA SER A 32 -1.05 21.81 -12.96
C SER A 32 -0.56 22.58 -14.20
N ASP A 33 0.66 23.14 -14.15
CA ASP A 33 1.41 23.60 -15.34
C ASP A 33 2.61 22.68 -15.60
N PRO A 34 2.56 21.81 -16.63
CA PRO A 34 3.67 20.92 -16.98
C PRO A 34 4.99 21.64 -17.31
N LYS A 35 4.97 22.95 -17.56
CA LYS A 35 6.17 23.76 -17.81
C LYS A 35 6.78 24.33 -16.54
N ASN A 36 6.03 24.36 -15.45
CA ASN A 36 6.43 24.90 -14.15
C ASN A 36 5.95 23.98 -13.01
N PRO A 37 6.44 22.74 -12.93
CA PRO A 37 6.13 21.89 -11.79
C PRO A 37 6.72 22.50 -10.52
N ASP A 38 5.94 22.52 -9.44
CA ASP A 38 6.36 23.07 -8.15
C ASP A 38 6.10 22.09 -7.01
N PHE A 39 6.86 22.24 -5.92
CA PHE A 39 6.74 21.40 -4.73
C PHE A 39 6.40 22.25 -3.52
N TYR A 40 5.24 21.99 -2.93
CA TYR A 40 4.82 22.60 -1.67
C TYR A 40 5.13 21.68 -0.51
N PHE A 41 5.93 22.16 0.45
CA PHE A 41 6.26 21.43 1.67
C PHE A 41 5.38 21.93 2.83
N VAL A 42 4.25 21.26 3.02
CA VAL A 42 3.25 21.63 4.02
C VAL A 42 3.61 20.96 5.37
N PRO A 43 3.68 21.73 6.47
CA PRO A 43 3.92 21.17 7.80
C PRO A 43 2.86 20.15 8.20
N LEU A 44 3.29 19.02 8.76
CA LEU A 44 2.38 18.04 9.35
C LEU A 44 1.98 18.52 10.75
N ILE A 45 0.70 18.89 10.92
CA ILE A 45 0.22 19.54 12.16
C ILE A 45 -0.17 18.51 13.23
N PHE A 46 -0.84 17.42 12.83
CA PHE A 46 -1.15 16.28 13.69
C PHE A 46 -1.41 15.04 12.83
N LEU A 47 -1.25 13.85 13.43
CA LEU A 47 -1.61 12.57 12.85
C LEU A 47 -2.81 12.01 13.63
N GLU A 48 -3.86 11.59 12.95
CA GLU A 48 -5.00 10.91 13.57
C GLU A 48 -5.01 9.44 13.16
N SER A 49 -5.18 8.55 14.14
CA SER A 49 -5.24 7.10 13.92
C SER A 49 -6.66 6.60 14.11
N PHE A 50 -7.13 5.78 13.16
CA PHE A 50 -8.43 5.13 13.22
C PHE A 50 -8.25 3.61 13.29
N SER A 51 -9.03 2.95 14.13
CA SER A 51 -9.14 1.50 14.13
C SER A 51 -10.15 1.04 13.07
N ALA A 52 -9.82 -0.01 12.35
CA ALA A 52 -10.69 -0.63 11.36
C ALA A 52 -10.49 -2.16 11.41
N PRO A 53 -11.50 -2.95 11.01
CA PRO A 53 -11.29 -4.37 10.78
C PRO A 53 -10.19 -4.59 9.74
N ALA A 54 -9.43 -5.65 9.91
CA ALA A 54 -8.30 -5.97 9.06
C ALA A 54 -8.34 -7.42 8.60
N MET A 55 -7.61 -7.73 7.54
CA MET A 55 -7.36 -9.09 7.11
C MET A 55 -5.86 -9.32 6.95
N VAL A 56 -5.45 -10.57 7.10
CA VAL A 56 -4.08 -11.02 6.86
C VAL A 56 -4.05 -11.70 5.50
N LEU A 57 -3.23 -11.15 4.61
CA LEU A 57 -2.95 -11.70 3.29
C LEU A 57 -1.58 -12.38 3.33
N ASP A 58 -1.44 -13.51 2.65
CA ASP A 58 -0.14 -14.07 2.25
C ASP A 58 0.03 -13.82 0.76
N ILE A 59 1.08 -13.07 0.40
CA ILE A 59 1.45 -12.77 -0.98
C ILE A 59 2.90 -13.18 -1.19
N ASP A 60 3.12 -14.18 -2.05
CA ASP A 60 4.44 -14.76 -2.35
C ASP A 60 5.23 -15.17 -1.08
N GLY A 61 4.54 -15.69 -0.05
CA GLY A 61 5.12 -16.13 1.21
C GLY A 61 5.30 -15.01 2.25
N ASN A 62 4.78 -13.80 1.98
CA ASN A 62 4.88 -12.66 2.88
C ASN A 62 3.51 -12.33 3.49
N GLU A 63 3.43 -12.37 4.81
CA GLU A 63 2.21 -11.99 5.53
C GLU A 63 2.07 -10.46 5.66
N ILE A 64 0.93 -9.94 5.20
CA ILE A 64 0.61 -8.52 5.17
C ILE A 64 -0.77 -8.31 5.78
N THR A 65 -0.81 -7.59 6.90
CA THR A 65 -2.06 -7.14 7.51
C THR A 65 -2.52 -5.84 6.84
N MET A 66 -3.74 -5.85 6.30
CA MET A 66 -4.33 -4.72 5.58
C MET A 66 -5.73 -4.40 6.13
N PRO A 67 -6.14 -3.13 6.17
CA PRO A 67 -7.52 -2.75 6.50
C PRO A 67 -8.50 -3.36 5.49
N LEU A 68 -9.63 -3.85 5.96
CA LEU A 68 -10.59 -4.62 5.15
C LEU A 68 -11.26 -3.79 4.03
N ASP A 69 -11.34 -2.47 4.22
CA ASP A 69 -11.94 -1.51 3.29
C ASP A 69 -11.00 -1.09 2.14
N TRP A 70 -9.76 -1.61 2.12
CA TRP A 70 -8.82 -1.32 1.05
C TRP A 70 -9.09 -2.15 -0.21
N CYS A 71 -8.45 -1.74 -1.29
CA CYS A 71 -8.42 -2.47 -2.55
C CYS A 71 -7.02 -3.01 -2.82
N ILE A 72 -6.95 -4.03 -3.68
CA ILE A 72 -5.72 -4.62 -4.18
C ILE A 72 -5.75 -4.63 -5.70
N ALA A 73 -4.60 -4.38 -6.31
CA ALA A 73 -4.42 -4.59 -7.74
C ALA A 73 -4.08 -6.07 -7.98
N VAL A 74 -4.89 -6.74 -8.80
CA VAL A 74 -4.71 -8.14 -9.18
C VAL A 74 -4.60 -8.25 -10.70
N GLY A 75 -4.05 -9.36 -11.17
CA GLY A 75 -4.10 -9.70 -12.58
C GLY A 75 -3.82 -11.17 -12.81
N ASP A 76 -3.35 -11.48 -14.01
CA ASP A 76 -3.09 -12.83 -14.48
C ASP A 76 -1.69 -12.93 -15.09
N SER A 77 -0.88 -13.83 -14.52
CA SER A 77 0.48 -14.13 -14.95
C SER A 77 0.58 -14.73 -16.35
N GLU A 78 -0.48 -15.33 -16.88
CA GLU A 78 -0.49 -15.93 -18.22
C GLU A 78 -0.78 -14.89 -19.32
N SER A 79 -1.75 -14.00 -19.11
CA SER A 79 -2.11 -12.96 -20.08
C SER A 79 -1.23 -11.69 -19.99
N GLY A 80 -0.70 -11.40 -18.79
CA GLY A 80 0.23 -10.30 -18.54
C GLY A 80 -0.34 -8.88 -18.73
N ASN A 81 -1.65 -8.72 -19.00
CA ASN A 81 -2.26 -7.43 -19.37
C ASN A 81 -3.64 -7.12 -18.77
N ASP A 82 -4.17 -7.95 -17.86
CA ASP A 82 -5.47 -7.66 -17.22
C ASP A 82 -5.27 -7.24 -15.76
N LEU A 83 -4.89 -5.96 -15.56
CA LEU A 83 -4.81 -5.37 -14.21
C LEU A 83 -6.17 -4.84 -13.78
N GLU A 84 -6.69 -5.37 -12.67
CA GLU A 84 -7.92 -4.92 -12.05
C GLU A 84 -7.71 -4.51 -10.60
N VAL A 85 -8.41 -3.47 -10.16
CA VAL A 85 -8.42 -3.06 -8.75
C VAL A 85 -9.69 -3.57 -8.12
N LEU A 86 -9.56 -4.53 -7.21
CA LEU A 86 -10.68 -5.16 -6.54
C LEU A 86 -10.68 -4.81 -5.04
N PRO A 87 -11.86 -4.63 -4.42
CA PRO A 87 -11.96 -4.57 -2.97
C PRO A 87 -11.41 -5.87 -2.37
N LEU A 88 -10.69 -5.76 -1.25
CA LEU A 88 -10.13 -6.92 -0.55
C LEU A 88 -11.20 -7.96 -0.15
N THR A 89 -12.41 -7.48 0.16
CA THR A 89 -13.60 -8.31 0.43
C THR A 89 -14.07 -9.16 -0.76
N SER A 90 -13.60 -8.86 -1.97
CA SER A 90 -13.95 -9.58 -3.20
C SER A 90 -13.00 -10.74 -3.53
N LEU A 91 -11.90 -10.89 -2.78
CA LEU A 91 -10.88 -11.92 -3.04
C LEU A 91 -11.37 -13.37 -2.84
N ASN A 92 -12.43 -13.56 -2.02
CA ASN A 92 -13.09 -14.83 -1.63
C ASN A 92 -12.70 -16.08 -2.45
N ASP A 93 -11.55 -16.67 -2.12
CA ASP A 93 -11.00 -17.93 -2.65
C ASP A 93 -10.99 -18.06 -4.18
N ARG A 94 -10.92 -16.92 -4.90
CA ARG A 94 -10.98 -16.89 -6.37
C ARG A 94 -9.64 -17.15 -7.07
N GLY A 95 -8.60 -17.51 -6.32
CA GLY A 95 -7.26 -17.79 -6.88
C GLY A 95 -6.64 -16.59 -7.59
N PHE A 96 -6.88 -15.38 -7.10
CA PHE A 96 -6.30 -14.17 -7.69
C PHE A 96 -4.78 -14.13 -7.50
N GLU A 97 -4.12 -13.42 -8.40
CA GLU A 97 -2.70 -13.08 -8.27
C GLU A 97 -2.55 -11.58 -8.03
N ALA A 98 -1.88 -11.21 -6.95
CA ALA A 98 -1.53 -9.83 -6.65
C ALA A 98 -0.48 -9.33 -7.63
N PHE A 99 -0.69 -8.11 -8.11
CA PHE A 99 0.30 -7.37 -8.87
C PHE A 99 1.45 -6.92 -7.96
N LEU A 100 2.67 -7.26 -8.34
CA LEU A 100 3.89 -6.92 -7.63
C LEU A 100 4.80 -6.07 -8.50
N PHE A 101 5.30 -4.99 -7.91
CA PHE A 101 6.29 -4.14 -8.56
C PHE A 101 7.26 -3.56 -7.54
N ASN A 102 8.55 -3.68 -7.83
CA ASN A 102 9.61 -2.99 -7.10
C ASN A 102 10.35 -2.07 -8.08
N PRO A 103 10.18 -0.74 -7.98
CA PRO A 103 10.80 0.21 -8.91
C PRO A 103 12.32 0.33 -8.77
N LEU A 104 12.92 -0.17 -7.67
CA LEU A 104 14.35 -0.06 -7.42
C LEU A 104 15.13 -1.26 -7.96
N THR A 105 14.53 -2.45 -7.89
CA THR A 105 15.22 -3.71 -8.26
C THR A 105 14.64 -4.38 -9.49
N SER A 106 13.49 -3.93 -9.99
CA SER A 106 12.82 -4.56 -11.12
C SER A 106 12.50 -3.56 -12.22
N TYR A 107 12.69 -4.00 -13.46
CA TYR A 107 12.22 -3.31 -14.66
C TYR A 107 10.92 -3.93 -15.20
N THR A 108 10.45 -5.03 -14.60
CA THR A 108 9.18 -5.70 -14.94
C THR A 108 8.28 -5.82 -13.72
N THR A 109 7.00 -6.06 -14.00
CA THR A 109 6.00 -6.41 -12.99
C THR A 109 5.95 -7.93 -12.85
N MET A 110 5.39 -8.39 -11.74
CA MET A 110 5.13 -9.80 -11.49
C MET A 110 3.70 -9.97 -10.97
N PHE A 111 3.15 -11.17 -11.13
CA PHE A 111 1.88 -11.56 -10.54
C PHE A 111 2.14 -12.79 -9.69
N LYS A 112 1.65 -12.77 -8.45
CA LYS A 112 1.85 -13.85 -7.48
C LYS A 112 0.57 -14.13 -6.72
N GLU A 113 0.31 -15.39 -6.46
CA GLU A 113 -0.86 -15.85 -5.72
C GLU A 113 -1.05 -15.04 -4.42
N VAL A 114 -2.29 -14.59 -4.19
CA VAL A 114 -2.71 -13.98 -2.93
C VAL A 114 -3.68 -14.89 -2.19
N LYS A 115 -3.37 -15.18 -0.92
CA LYS A 115 -4.19 -16.00 -0.03
C LYS A 115 -4.67 -15.20 1.16
N ILE A 116 -5.87 -15.50 1.62
CA ILE A 116 -6.38 -14.95 2.87
C ILE A 116 -6.02 -15.91 4.00
N VAL A 117 -5.20 -15.45 4.94
CA VAL A 117 -4.74 -16.24 6.09
C VAL A 117 -5.68 -16.08 7.28
N ASN A 118 -6.13 -14.84 7.54
CA ASN A 118 -6.94 -14.55 8.72
C ASN A 118 -7.79 -13.27 8.55
N PHE A 119 -8.78 -13.11 9.42
CA PHE A 119 -9.60 -11.90 9.56
C PHE A 119 -9.62 -11.42 11.01
N TYR A 120 -9.37 -10.14 11.21
CA TYR A 120 -9.50 -9.44 12.47
C TYR A 120 -10.73 -8.54 12.42
N ASN A 121 -11.77 -8.94 13.16
CA ASN A 121 -12.96 -8.11 13.32
C ASN A 121 -12.69 -6.98 14.31
N ASP A 122 -13.43 -5.88 14.15
CA ASP A 122 -13.37 -4.76 15.07
C ASP A 122 -13.75 -5.19 16.50
N VAL A 123 -12.96 -4.77 17.48
CA VAL A 123 -13.18 -5.11 18.89
C VAL A 123 -14.11 -4.06 19.45
N LYS A 124 -15.39 -4.41 19.61
CA LYS A 124 -16.41 -3.55 20.23
C LYS A 124 -16.06 -3.10 21.64
#